data_AF-A0A3D5ARJ4-F1
#
_entry.id   AF-A0A3D5ARJ4-F1
#
_cell.length_a   1.000
_cell.length_b   1.000
_cell.length_c   1.000
_cell.angle_alpha   90.00
_cell.angle_beta   90.00
_cell.angle_gamma   90.00
#
_symmetry.space_group_name_H-M   'P 1'
#
loop_
_entity.id
_entity.type
_entity.pdbx_description
1 polymer ?
#
loop_
_entity_poly.entity_id
_entity_poly.type
_entity_poly.pdbx_seq_one_letter_code
_entity_poly.pdbx_strand_id
1 'polypeptide(L)' 'MRAIYAESINPDDPLTGLVIGEQPEPQVPEGWTTVRVKASSLNHHDLWSLRGVGLSAEQLPMILGCDAAG' A
#
# COMPACT_ATOMS: atom_id res chain seq x y z
N MET A 1 4.70 11.03 5.40
CA MET A 1 3.83 10.15 6.21
C MET A 1 4.39 8.75 6.25
N ARG A 2 4.35 8.09 7.41
CA ARG A 2 4.69 6.67 7.55
C ARG A 2 3.62 5.79 6.92
N ALA A 3 4.01 4.88 6.03
CA ALA A 3 3.11 3.98 5.30
C ALA A 3 3.70 2.56 5.19
N ILE A 4 2.83 1.61 4.83
CA ILE A 4 3.21 0.25 4.42
C ILE A 4 3.03 0.18 2.89
N TYR A 5 4.06 -0.24 2.17
CA TYR A 5 4.03 -0.28 0.70
C TYR A 5 4.76 -1.50 0.14
N ALA A 6 4.35 -1.92 -1.05
CA ALA A 6 5.09 -2.86 -1.88
C ALA A 6 6.26 -2.12 -2.55
N GLU A 7 7.48 -2.54 -2.22
CA GLU A 7 8.72 -2.08 -2.86
C GLU A 7 9.13 -3.00 -4.02
N SER A 8 8.84 -4.30 -3.89
CA SER A 8 9.08 -5.30 -4.92
C SER A 8 7.95 -6.33 -4.95
N ILE A 9 7.90 -7.11 -6.03
CA ILE A 9 6.95 -8.21 -6.22
C ILE A 9 7.73 -9.52 -6.09
N ASN A 10 7.19 -10.46 -5.31
CA ASN A 10 7.72 -11.81 -5.17
C ASN A 10 6.56 -12.81 -5.11
N PRO A 11 6.31 -13.59 -6.18
CA PRO A 11 5.24 -14.57 -6.20
C PRO A 11 5.37 -15.68 -5.15
N ASP A 12 6.59 -16.08 -4.83
CA ASP A 12 6.89 -17.23 -3.98
C ASP A 12 7.04 -16.83 -2.50
N ASP A 13 7.57 -15.64 -2.22
CA ASP A 13 7.71 -15.08 -0.87
C ASP A 13 7.25 -13.60 -0.82
N PRO A 14 5.93 -13.35 -0.86
CA PRO A 14 5.39 -12.00 -1.06
C PRO A 14 5.79 -11.00 0.03
N LEU A 15 6.04 -11.45 1.25
CA LEU A 15 6.36 -10.56 2.35
C LEU A 15 7.74 -9.91 2.21
N THR A 16 8.65 -10.47 1.41
CA THR A 16 9.96 -9.83 1.14
C THR A 16 9.83 -8.51 0.40
N GLY A 17 8.70 -8.29 -0.29
CA GLY A 17 8.41 -7.03 -0.99
C GLY A 17 7.73 -5.97 -0.14
N LEU A 18 7.33 -6.30 1.09
CA LEU A 18 6.56 -5.41 1.97
C LEU A 18 7.48 -4.57 2.86
N VAL A 19 7.40 -3.26 2.74
CA VAL A 19 8.24 -2.32 3.49
C VAL A 19 7.39 -1.37 4.32
N ILE A 20 7.88 -1.03 5.52
CA ILE A 20 7.37 0.06 6.34
C ILE A 20 8.35 1.22 6.25
N GLY A 21 7.90 2.38 5.75
CA GLY A 21 8.79 3.51 5.55
C GLY A 21 8.06 4.84 5.42
N GLU A 22 8.83 5.91 5.27
CA GLU A 22 8.30 7.25 5.00
C GLU A 22 7.95 7.40 3.52
N GLN A 23 6.79 7.98 3.25
CA GLN A 23 6.30 8.32 1.92
C GLN A 23 5.91 9.81 1.87
N PRO A 24 5.89 10.44 0.69
CA PRO A 24 5.40 11.81 0.55
C PRO A 24 4.01 11.99 1.17
N GLU A 25 3.76 13.17 1.73
CA GLU A 25 2.39 13.52 2.13
C GLU A 25 1.48 13.56 0.89
N PRO A 26 0.20 13.12 1.00
CA PRO A 26 -0.69 13.09 -0.14
C PRO A 26 -1.01 14.50 -0.63
N GLN A 27 -1.04 14.68 -1.94
CA GLN A 27 -1.66 15.85 -2.55
C GLN A 27 -3.19 15.68 -2.46
N VAL A 28 -3.90 16.74 -2.08
CA VAL A 28 -5.36 16.70 -1.86
C VAL A 28 -6.04 17.39 -3.04
N PRO A 29 -6.66 16.65 -3.97
CA PRO A 29 -7.41 17.25 -5.07
C PRO A 29 -8.63 18.03 -4.56
N GLU A 30 -9.18 18.88 -5.42
CA GLU A 30 -10.41 19.61 -5.10
C GLU A 30 -11.57 18.64 -4.81
N GLY A 31 -12.30 18.89 -3.72
CA GLY A 31 -13.41 18.04 -3.27
C GLY A 31 -12.99 16.81 -2.46
N TRP A 32 -11.68 16.59 -2.22
CA TRP A 32 -11.16 15.52 -1.38
C TRP A 32 -10.70 16.03 -0.01
N THR A 33 -10.52 15.12 0.94
CA THR A 33 -9.95 15.42 2.25
C THR A 33 -8.96 14.34 2.67
N THR A 34 -8.06 14.68 3.59
CA THR A 34 -7.16 13.72 4.23
C THR A 34 -7.81 13.10 5.46
N VAL A 35 -7.70 11.79 5.59
CA VAL A 35 -8.09 11.07 6.82
C VAL A 35 -6.84 10.70 7.60
N ARG A 36 -6.84 10.99 8.90
CA ARG A 36 -5.78 10.50 9.80
C ARG A 36 -6.10 9.06 10.19
N VAL A 37 -5.69 8.11 9.38
CA VAL A 37 -5.91 6.68 9.61
C VAL A 37 -5.43 6.28 11.01
N LYS A 38 -6.32 5.69 11.80
CA LYS A 38 -6.06 5.13 13.13
C LYS A 38 -5.95 3.61 13.11
N ALA A 39 -6.71 2.97 12.24
CA ALA A 39 -6.69 1.53 12.02
C ALA A 39 -6.92 1.21 10.55
N SER A 40 -6.33 0.11 10.10
CA SER A 40 -6.54 -0.49 8.78
C SER A 40 -6.59 -2.00 8.94
N SER A 41 -7.36 -2.68 8.08
CA SER A 41 -7.43 -4.14 8.08
C SER A 41 -6.29 -4.73 7.23
N LEU A 42 -5.94 -6.00 7.50
CA LEU A 42 -5.18 -6.79 6.55
C LEU A 42 -6.14 -7.52 5.64
N ASN A 43 -5.85 -7.55 4.35
CA ASN A 43 -6.65 -8.27 3.38
C ASN A 43 -5.80 -9.27 2.59
N HIS A 44 -6.42 -10.33 2.10
CA HIS A 44 -5.73 -11.27 1.22
C HIS A 44 -5.30 -10.62 -0.10
N HIS A 45 -5.99 -9.54 -0.49
CA HIS A 45 -5.61 -8.71 -1.63
C HIS A 45 -4.18 -8.16 -1.52
N ASP A 46 -3.71 -7.82 -0.31
CA ASP A 46 -2.34 -7.31 -0.12
C ASP A 46 -1.30 -8.37 -0.55
N LEU A 47 -1.55 -9.64 -0.21
CA LEU A 47 -0.71 -10.75 -0.65
C LEU A 47 -0.79 -10.99 -2.16
N TRP A 48 -1.97 -10.84 -2.77
CA TRP A 48 -2.12 -10.94 -4.23
C TRP A 48 -1.32 -9.86 -4.95
N SER A 49 -1.40 -8.61 -4.49
CA SER A 49 -0.61 -7.51 -5.05
C SER A 49 0.90 -7.76 -4.92
N LEU A 50 1.36 -8.23 -3.76
CA LEU A 50 2.77 -8.58 -3.55
C LEU A 50 3.25 -9.77 -4.40
N ARG A 51 2.33 -10.62 -4.88
CA ARG A 51 2.60 -11.69 -5.86
C ARG A 51 2.50 -11.22 -7.32
N GLY A 52 2.21 -9.94 -7.56
CA GLY A 52 2.07 -9.38 -8.90
C GLY A 52 0.70 -9.60 -9.54
N VAL A 53 -0.32 -9.94 -8.74
CA VAL A 53 -1.71 -10.06 -9.21
C VAL A 53 -2.40 -8.72 -9.01
N GLY A 54 -2.74 -8.05 -10.13
CA GLY A 54 -3.39 -6.73 -10.12
C GLY A 54 -2.47 -5.54 -9.86
N LEU A 55 -1.18 -5.79 -9.58
CA LEU A 55 -0.14 -4.78 -9.43
C LEU A 55 1.06 -5.16 -10.31
N SER A 56 1.45 -4.29 -11.24
CA SER A 56 2.64 -4.48 -12.08
C SER A 56 3.88 -3.82 -11.45
N ALA A 57 5.07 -4.27 -11.85
CA ALA A 57 6.33 -3.71 -11.34
C ALA A 57 6.51 -2.21 -11.66
N GLU A 58 5.88 -1.71 -12.74
CA GLU A 58 5.92 -0.30 -13.15
C GLU A 58 5.13 0.62 -12.20
N GLN A 59 4.23 0.06 -11.40
CA GLN A 59 3.43 0.80 -10.42
C GLN A 59 4.12 0.88 -9.05
N LEU A 60 5.31 0.30 -8.90
CA LEU A 60 6.06 0.31 -7.64
C LEU A 60 6.84 1.62 -7.48
N PRO A 61 7.01 2.13 -6.24
CA PRO A 61 6.42 1.61 -5.01
C PRO A 61 4.91 1.92 -4.88
N MET A 62 4.14 1.01 -4.29
CA MET A 62 2.69 1.15 -4.10
C MET A 62 2.27 0.99 -2.64
N ILE A 63 1.64 2.01 -2.05
CA ILE A 63 1.04 1.92 -0.71
C ILE A 63 -0.14 0.94 -0.75
N LEU A 64 -0.18 0.00 0.20
CA LEU A 64 -1.20 -1.06 0.25
C LEU A 64 -2.29 -0.76 1.31
N GLY A 65 -3.34 -1.58 1.30
CA GLY A 65 -4.50 -1.47 2.18
C GLY A 65 -5.79 -1.07 1.45
N CYS A 66 -6.89 -1.78 1.74
CA CYS A 66 -8.20 -1.53 1.13
C CYS A 66 -9.26 -1.01 2.11
N ASP A 67 -9.03 -1.12 3.43
CA ASP A 67 -9.94 -0.62 4.46
C ASP A 67 -9.19 0.26 5.47
N ALA A 68 -9.81 1.34 5.92
CA ALA A 68 -9.28 2.21 6.95
C ALA A 68 -10.38 2.88 7.77
N ALA A 69 -10.07 3.23 9.02
CA ALA A 69 -10.90 4.06 9.88
C ALA A 69 -10.03 5.12 10.60
N GLY A 70 -10.55 6.34 10.75
CA GLY A 70 -9.83 7.45 11.40
C GLY A 70 -10.57 8.79 11.34
#